data_AF-A0A7R8CW34-F1
#
_entry.id   AF-A0A7R8CW34-F1
#
_cell.length_a   1.000
_cell.length_b   1.000
_cell.length_c   1.000
_cell.angle_alpha   90.00
_cell.angle_beta   90.00
_cell.angle_gamma   90.00
#
_symmetry.space_group_name_H-M   'P 1'
#
loop_
_entity.id
_entity.type
_entity.pdbx_description
1 polymer ?
#
loop_
_entity_poly.entity_id
_entity_poly.type
_entity_poly.pdbx_seq_one_letter_code
_entity_poly.pdbx_strand_id
1 'polypeptide(L)'
;MSDSGLSDLNTMHQTFRLKAHSYVFDILEGQLEPILARTKSTGPISSRKLVHRRYDVIFQHDSAPVHTAVITESWFKDQNLQFWGKGVGKGNSQDIYPIENLWSILKDRINSLSSVP
;
A
#
# COMPACT_ATOMS: atom_id res chain seq x y z
N MET A 1 19.75 13.94 3.57
CA MET A 1 18.47 13.80 4.28
C MET A 1 18.06 12.34 4.17
N SER A 2 17.90 11.62 5.28
CA SER A 2 17.39 10.24 5.27
C SER A 2 15.97 10.27 5.81
N ASP A 3 14.98 10.10 4.92
CA ASP A 3 13.60 9.88 5.35
C ASP A 3 13.42 8.40 5.69
N SER A 4 13.07 8.12 6.93
CA SER A 4 12.61 6.79 7.34
C SER A 4 11.14 6.65 6.98
N GLY A 5 10.85 5.92 5.91
CA GLY A 5 9.49 5.52 5.54
C GLY A 5 9.05 4.23 6.23
N LEU A 6 7.75 4.05 6.35
CA LEU A 6 7.16 2.78 6.78
C LEU A 6 6.79 2.01 5.52
N SER A 7 7.56 0.98 5.18
CA SER A 7 7.33 0.14 4.01
C SER A 7 7.33 -1.31 4.43
N ASP A 8 6.33 -2.05 3.97
CA ASP A 8 6.25 -3.50 4.10
C ASP A 8 6.20 -4.10 2.70
N LEU A 9 6.93 -5.19 2.48
CA LEU A 9 7.03 -5.86 1.19
C LEU A 9 6.52 -7.29 1.34
N ASN A 10 5.33 -7.54 0.79
CA ASN A 10 4.78 -8.88 0.73
C ASN A 10 5.14 -9.55 -0.60
N THR A 11 5.93 -10.61 -0.56
CA THR A 11 6.30 -11.40 -1.74
C THR A 11 5.36 -12.58 -1.90
N MET A 12 4.72 -12.67 -3.06
CA MET A 12 3.84 -13.80 -3.40
C MET A 12 4.58 -14.80 -4.30
N HIS A 13 4.19 -16.07 -4.23
CA HIS A 13 4.71 -17.08 -5.13
C HIS A 13 4.38 -16.74 -6.59
N GLN A 14 5.27 -17.00 -7.55
CA GLN A 14 5.13 -16.54 -8.95
C GLN A 14 3.84 -17.01 -9.64
N THR A 15 3.30 -18.17 -9.24
CA THR A 15 2.05 -18.71 -9.80
C THR A 15 0.79 -18.15 -9.13
N PHE A 16 0.94 -17.43 -8.03
CA PHE A 16 -0.17 -16.85 -7.30
C PHE A 16 -0.73 -15.65 -8.05
N ARG A 17 -2.03 -15.67 -8.29
CA ARG A 17 -2.77 -14.50 -8.78
C ARG A 17 -3.59 -13.95 -7.63
N LEU A 18 -3.29 -12.71 -7.26
CA LEU A 18 -4.05 -12.02 -6.24
C LEU A 18 -5.52 -11.91 -6.69
N LYS A 19 -6.42 -12.27 -5.78
CA LYS A 19 -7.87 -12.13 -5.95
C LYS A 19 -8.36 -11.04 -5.01
N ALA A 20 -9.48 -10.40 -5.33
CA ALA A 20 -10.04 -9.34 -4.50
C ALA A 20 -10.28 -9.77 -3.04
N HIS A 21 -10.79 -10.99 -2.83
CA HIS A 21 -10.98 -11.52 -1.48
C HIS A 21 -9.66 -11.65 -0.70
N SER A 22 -8.62 -12.24 -1.31
CA SER A 22 -7.29 -12.34 -0.71
C SER A 22 -6.65 -10.96 -0.48
N TYR A 23 -6.87 -10.01 -1.38
CA TYR A 23 -6.40 -8.64 -1.18
C TYR A 23 -7.03 -8.00 0.07
N VAL A 24 -8.35 -8.14 0.23
CA VAL A 24 -9.03 -7.62 1.43
C VAL A 24 -8.54 -8.34 2.68
N PHE A 25 -8.56 -9.66 2.72
CA PHE A 25 -8.25 -10.42 3.93
C PHE A 25 -6.75 -10.38 4.29
N ASP A 26 -5.87 -10.72 3.33
CA ASP A 26 -4.44 -10.88 3.63
C ASP A 26 -3.71 -9.54 3.71
N ILE A 27 -4.12 -8.55 2.90
CA ILE A 27 -3.42 -7.27 2.80
C ILE A 27 -4.13 -6.16 3.58
N LEU A 28 -5.42 -5.91 3.32
CA LEU A 28 -6.11 -4.78 3.95
C LEU A 28 -6.40 -5.06 5.44
N GLU A 29 -7.01 -6.19 5.77
CA GLU A 29 -7.29 -6.60 7.14
C GLU A 29 -6.01 -7.10 7.84
N GLY A 30 -5.25 -7.97 7.18
CA GLY A 30 -4.06 -8.59 7.76
C GLY A 30 -2.90 -7.62 8.03
N GLN A 31 -2.72 -6.59 7.20
CA GLN A 31 -1.55 -5.70 7.25
C GLN A 31 -1.91 -4.23 7.46
N LEU A 32 -2.83 -3.68 6.65
CA LEU A 32 -3.15 -2.25 6.71
C LEU A 32 -3.94 -1.86 7.96
N GLU A 33 -4.94 -2.64 8.35
CA GLU A 33 -5.78 -2.31 9.50
C GLU A 33 -4.99 -2.19 10.82
N PRO A 34 -4.08 -3.12 11.18
CA PRO A 34 -3.20 -2.98 12.34
C PRO A 34 -2.34 -1.71 12.28
N ILE A 35 -1.91 -1.29 11.08
CA ILE A 35 -1.15 -0.07 10.87
C ILE A 35 -2.00 1.17 11.19
N LEU A 36 -3.23 1.20 10.70
CA LEU A 36 -4.17 2.30 10.93
C LEU A 36 -4.66 2.37 12.38
N ALA A 37 -4.63 1.25 13.11
CA ALA A 37 -5.03 1.16 14.52
C ALA A 37 -3.94 1.63 15.51
N ARG A 38 -2.73 1.96 15.05
CA ARG A 38 -1.63 2.42 15.92
C ARG A 38 -1.99 3.71 16.65
N THR A 39 -1.70 3.75 17.95
CA THR A 39 -2.04 4.91 18.82
C THR A 39 -0.83 5.59 19.45
N LYS A 40 0.36 4.99 19.42
CA LYS A 40 1.54 5.55 20.10
C LYS A 40 1.98 6.87 19.44
N SER A 41 2.23 7.90 20.23
CA SER A 41 2.78 9.17 19.74
C SER A 41 4.31 9.17 19.66
N THR A 42 4.98 8.28 20.41
CA THR A 42 6.43 8.19 20.53
C THR A 42 6.94 6.78 20.24
N GLY A 43 8.26 6.59 20.16
CA GLY A 43 8.91 5.29 19.87
C GLY A 43 9.35 5.13 18.40
N PRO A 44 9.62 3.91 17.92
CA PRO A 44 9.94 3.66 16.50
C PRO A 44 8.76 4.02 15.58
N ILE A 45 9.04 4.54 14.38
CA ILE A 45 7.98 4.92 13.40
C ILE A 45 7.05 3.74 13.07
N SER A 46 7.58 2.50 13.11
CA SER A 46 6.84 1.24 12.96
C SER A 46 5.71 1.03 13.96
N SER A 47 5.69 1.78 15.06
CA SER A 47 4.70 1.67 16.14
C SER A 47 3.87 2.93 16.35
N ARG A 48 4.23 4.03 15.67
CA ARG A 48 3.58 5.32 15.86
C ARG A 48 2.23 5.39 15.14
N LYS A 49 1.32 6.18 15.69
CA LYS A 49 0.07 6.59 15.06
C LYS A 49 0.39 7.30 13.75
N LEU A 50 -0.12 6.75 12.63
CA LEU A 50 0.13 7.32 11.30
C LEU A 50 -0.88 8.41 10.93
N VAL A 51 -2.14 8.23 11.31
CA VAL A 51 -3.25 9.08 10.87
C VAL A 51 -4.01 9.58 12.08
N HIS A 52 -4.32 10.88 12.14
CA HIS A 52 -5.07 11.45 13.27
C HIS A 52 -6.51 10.91 13.30
N ARG A 53 -7.20 11.01 12.16
CA ARG A 53 -8.50 10.41 11.87
C ARG A 53 -8.42 9.76 10.47
N ARG A 54 -9.15 8.67 10.26
CA ARG A 54 -9.10 7.92 8.99
C ARG A 54 -9.60 8.71 7.79
N TYR A 55 -10.58 9.60 7.98
CA TYR A 55 -11.08 10.45 6.90
C TYR A 55 -10.16 11.63 6.56
N ASP A 56 -9.12 11.90 7.36
CA ASP A 56 -8.14 12.96 7.08
C ASP A 56 -7.11 12.52 6.01
N VAL A 57 -7.14 11.26 5.60
CA VAL A 57 -6.20 10.68 4.64
C VAL A 57 -6.92 10.04 3.48
N ILE A 58 -6.25 10.02 2.34
CA ILE A 58 -6.69 9.33 1.14
C ILE A 58 -5.76 8.14 0.90
N PHE A 59 -6.32 6.94 0.86
CA PHE A 59 -5.61 5.74 0.46
C PHE A 59 -5.46 5.71 -1.07
N GLN A 60 -4.22 5.69 -1.56
CA GLN A 60 -3.92 5.64 -3.00
C GLN A 60 -3.54 4.22 -3.42
N HIS A 61 -4.23 3.70 -4.43
CA HIS A 61 -3.85 2.47 -5.14
C HIS A 61 -4.13 2.61 -6.64
N ASP A 62 -3.60 1.68 -7.46
CA ASP A 62 -3.85 1.68 -8.89
C ASP A 62 -5.26 1.17 -9.24
N SER A 63 -5.62 1.23 -10.52
CA SER A 63 -6.91 0.76 -11.03
C SER A 63 -6.95 -0.74 -11.34
N ALA A 64 -6.09 -1.56 -10.71
CA ALA A 64 -6.12 -3.00 -10.91
C ALA A 64 -7.50 -3.56 -10.51
N PRO A 65 -8.04 -4.59 -11.23
CA PRO A 65 -9.39 -5.09 -10.98
C PRO A 65 -9.66 -5.53 -9.53
N VAL A 66 -8.63 -6.00 -8.82
CA VAL A 66 -8.74 -6.40 -7.41
C VAL A 66 -8.85 -5.22 -6.45
N HIS A 67 -8.27 -4.06 -6.80
CA HIS A 67 -8.30 -2.84 -6.01
C HIS A 67 -9.64 -2.10 -6.16
N THR A 68 -10.25 -2.17 -7.35
CA THR A 68 -11.55 -1.56 -7.64
C THR A 68 -12.73 -2.54 -7.57
N ALA A 69 -12.52 -3.74 -7.00
CA ALA A 69 -13.57 -4.72 -6.82
C ALA A 69 -14.59 -4.24 -5.77
N VAL A 70 -15.86 -4.65 -5.91
CA VAL A 70 -16.94 -4.24 -4.99
C VAL A 70 -16.58 -4.55 -3.53
N ILE A 71 -16.07 -5.76 -3.25
CA ILE A 71 -15.66 -6.15 -1.89
C ILE A 71 -14.58 -5.25 -1.32
N THR A 72 -13.63 -4.82 -2.16
CA THR A 72 -12.53 -3.94 -1.78
C THR A 72 -13.03 -2.53 -1.47
N GLU A 73 -13.86 -1.97 -2.35
CA GLU A 73 -14.44 -0.64 -2.13
C GLU A 73 -15.37 -0.60 -0.92
N SER A 74 -16.15 -1.66 -0.70
CA SER A 74 -16.99 -1.79 0.50
C SER A 74 -16.15 -1.75 1.77
N TRP A 75 -15.03 -2.50 1.81
CA TRP A 75 -14.14 -2.50 2.96
C TRP A 75 -13.64 -1.08 3.28
N PHE A 76 -13.17 -0.30 2.29
CA PHE A 76 -12.71 1.07 2.56
C PHE A 76 -13.82 1.98 3.11
N LYS A 77 -15.05 1.84 2.60
CA LYS A 77 -16.21 2.59 3.10
C LYS A 77 -16.51 2.23 4.55
N ASP A 78 -16.53 0.94 4.88
CA ASP A 78 -16.77 0.45 6.24
C ASP A 78 -15.68 0.93 7.22
N GLN A 79 -14.44 1.05 6.75
CA GLN A 79 -13.32 1.57 7.53
C GLN A 79 -13.29 3.11 7.69
N ASN A 80 -14.24 3.84 7.08
CA ASN A 80 -14.29 5.31 7.03
C ASN A 80 -13.00 5.95 6.45
N LEU A 81 -12.45 5.33 5.41
CA LEU A 81 -11.28 5.83 4.69
C LEU A 81 -11.70 6.48 3.37
N GLN A 82 -11.10 7.61 3.03
CA GLN A 82 -11.13 8.08 1.65
C GLN A 82 -10.14 7.24 0.83
N PHE A 83 -10.45 6.94 -0.43
CA PHE A 83 -9.60 6.11 -1.27
C PHE A 83 -9.77 6.42 -2.75
N TRP A 84 -8.78 6.04 -3.56
CA TRP A 84 -8.84 6.14 -5.02
C TRP A 84 -9.65 5.00 -5.64
N GLY A 85 -10.98 5.08 -5.52
CA GLY A 85 -11.89 4.08 -6.07
C GLY A 85 -11.96 4.05 -7.60
N LYS A 86 -12.86 3.22 -8.11
CA LYS A 86 -13.07 3.03 -9.55
C LYS A 86 -13.29 4.36 -10.28
N GLY A 87 -12.50 4.60 -11.31
CA GLY A 87 -12.58 5.79 -12.16
C GLY A 87 -11.81 7.02 -11.65
N VAL A 88 -11.22 6.98 -10.44
CA VAL A 88 -10.35 8.05 -9.92
C VAL A 88 -8.96 7.95 -10.55
N GLY A 89 -8.38 6.75 -10.56
CA GLY A 89 -7.09 6.50 -11.20
C GLY A 89 -7.18 6.56 -12.73
N LYS A 90 -6.20 7.19 -13.37
CA LYS A 90 -6.02 7.10 -14.82
C LYS A 90 -5.34 5.76 -15.14
N GLY A 91 -6.00 4.92 -15.94
CA GLY A 91 -5.39 3.68 -16.43
C GLY A 91 -4.06 3.97 -17.14
N ASN A 92 -3.05 3.14 -16.88
CA ASN A 92 -1.71 3.21 -17.47
C ASN A 92 -0.89 4.48 -17.19
N SER A 93 -1.26 5.29 -16.20
CA SER A 93 -0.46 6.44 -15.74
C SER A 93 0.42 6.02 -14.57
N GLN A 94 1.51 5.30 -14.84
CA GLN A 94 2.42 4.84 -13.77
C GLN A 94 3.15 6.02 -13.09
N ASP A 95 3.37 7.10 -13.82
CA ASP A 95 4.05 8.33 -13.39
C ASP A 95 3.38 9.07 -12.22
N ILE A 96 2.08 8.84 -12.00
CA ILE A 96 1.34 9.48 -10.90
C ILE A 96 1.34 8.69 -9.58
N TYR A 97 1.91 7.49 -9.56
CA TYR A 97 1.93 6.63 -8.37
C TYR A 97 3.28 6.73 -7.65
N PRO A 98 3.34 7.30 -6.43
CA PRO A 98 4.59 7.47 -5.70
C PRO A 98 5.36 6.16 -5.44
N ILE A 99 4.65 5.02 -5.43
CA ILE A 99 5.26 3.70 -5.24
C ILE A 99 6.22 3.32 -6.38
N GLU A 100 6.03 3.84 -7.59
CA GLU A 100 6.93 3.58 -8.72
C GLU A 100 8.33 4.14 -8.48
N ASN A 101 8.44 5.26 -7.77
CA ASN A 101 9.74 5.80 -7.34
C ASN A 101 10.45 4.83 -6.39
N LEU A 102 9.71 4.20 -5.47
CA LEU A 102 10.25 3.20 -4.55
C LEU A 102 10.69 1.94 -5.31
N TRP A 103 9.92 1.50 -6.32
CA TRP A 103 10.31 0.38 -7.17
C TRP A 103 11.58 0.67 -7.98
N SER A 104 11.73 1.89 -8.51
CA SER A 104 12.96 2.30 -9.19
C SER A 104 14.18 2.22 -8.26
N ILE A 105 14.07 2.80 -7.05
CA ILE A 105 15.15 2.77 -6.05
C ILE A 105 15.47 1.32 -5.65
N LEU A 106 14.46 0.47 -5.46
CA LEU A 106 14.66 -0.93 -5.11
C LEU A 106 15.37 -1.69 -6.23
N LYS A 107 14.95 -1.48 -7.49
CA LYS A 107 15.56 -2.10 -8.67
C LYS A 107 17.02 -1.72 -8.82
N ASP A 108 17.35 -0.44 -8.66
CA ASP A 108 18.73 0.05 -8.76
C ASP A 108 19.62 -0.58 -7.68
N ARG A 109 19.10 -0.72 -6.45
CA ARG A 109 19.80 -1.39 -5.35
C ARG A 109 20.00 -2.89 -5.58
N ILE A 110 19.01 -3.58 -6.14
CA ILE A 110 19.15 -5.01 -6.46
C ILE A 110 20.21 -5.19 -7.56
N ASN A 111 20.21 -4.32 -8.58
CA ASN A 111 21.19 -4.36 -9.66
C ASN A 111 22.61 -4.05 -9.20
N SER A 112 22.78 -3.15 -8.22
CA SER A 112 24.09 -2.86 -7.65
C SER A 112 24.63 -4.01 -6.79
N LEU A 113 23.76 -4.82 -6.19
CA LEU A 113 24.16 -6.03 -5.46
C LEU A 113 24.53 -7.19 -6.38
N SER A 114 23.84 -7.34 -7.52
CA SER A 114 24.11 -8.40 -8.50
C SER A 114 25.31 -8.12 -9.41
N SER A 115 25.85 -6.89 -9.37
CA SER A 115 27.06 -6.49 -10.08
C SER A 115 28.33 -6.57 -9.21
N VAL A 116 28.21 -7.00 -7.95
CA VAL A 116 29.36 -7.40 -7.13
C VAL A 116 29.67 -8.87 -7.46
N PRO A 117 30.87 -9.20 -8.00
CA PRO A 117 31.25 -10.57 -8.32
C PRO A 117 31.43 -11.46 -7.08
#